data_AF-X1PPK2-F1
#
_entry.id   AF-X1PPK2-F1
#
_cell.length_a   1.000
_cell.length_b   1.000
_cell.length_c   1.000
_cell.angle_alpha   90.00
_cell.angle_beta   90.00
_cell.angle_gamma   90.00
#
_symmetry.space_group_name_H-M   'P 1'
#
loop_
_entity.id
_entity.type
_entity.pdbx_description
1 polymer ?
#
loop_
_entity_poly.entity_id
_entity_poly.type
_entity_poly.pdbx_seq_one_letter_code
_entity_poly.pdbx_strand_id
1 'polypeptide(L)'
;MNKRRNERIRSGVEKVTEAPGKKAAAAVEKMRVNINAALDSGRWEAEVGRVTLEEWRSKMLEKGVPRVRAGAEAAKPEMEAFSAALFPHIESQQAKLKAMPSVSLEDNISRMVTFVRGMAEFTWKGRAR
;
A
#
# COMPACT_ATOMS: atom_id res chain seq x y z
N MET A 1 -31.10 15.02 10.25
CA MET A 1 -29.82 15.03 11.02
C MET A 1 -28.57 14.74 10.17
N ASN A 2 -28.61 13.79 9.20
CA ASN A 2 -27.44 13.42 8.37
C ASN A 2 -26.90 14.52 7.43
N LYS A 3 -27.75 15.43 6.93
CA LYS A 3 -27.37 16.47 5.96
C LYS A 3 -26.31 17.45 6.52
N ARG A 4 -26.51 17.96 7.75
CA ARG A 4 -25.56 18.86 8.44
C ARG A 4 -24.19 18.23 8.72
N ARG A 5 -24.13 16.92 8.98
CA ARG A 5 -22.85 16.21 9.20
C ARG A 5 -22.03 16.12 7.91
N ASN A 6 -22.67 15.74 6.81
CA ASN A 6 -21.99 15.62 5.52
C ASN A 6 -21.49 16.98 5.01
N GLU A 7 -22.26 18.05 5.23
CA GLU A 7 -21.85 19.43 4.93
C GLU A 7 -20.64 19.86 5.77
N ARG A 8 -20.59 19.52 7.06
CA ARG A 8 -19.42 19.78 7.91
C ARG A 8 -18.18 19.02 7.45
N ILE A 9 -18.32 17.76 7.07
CA ILE A 9 -17.20 16.96 6.53
C ILE A 9 -16.69 17.59 5.24
N ARG A 10 -17.60 17.94 4.32
CA ARG A 10 -17.24 18.60 3.05
C ARG A 10 -16.48 19.90 3.32
N SER A 11 -17.02 20.79 4.15
CA SER A 11 -16.37 22.06 4.50
C SER A 11 -15.00 21.86 5.16
N GLY A 12 -14.83 20.83 5.98
CA GLY A 12 -13.55 20.49 6.57
C GLY A 12 -12.51 20.05 5.53
N VAL A 13 -12.92 19.24 4.56
CA VAL A 13 -12.06 18.79 3.45
C VAL A 13 -11.69 19.95 2.53
N GLU A 14 -12.65 20.82 2.19
CA GLU A 14 -12.42 21.99 1.32
C GLU A 14 -11.42 23.00 1.92
N LYS A 15 -11.22 22.98 3.25
CA LYS A 15 -10.23 23.83 3.95
C LYS A 15 -8.81 23.26 3.92
N VAL A 16 -8.60 22.04 3.44
CA VAL A 16 -7.27 21.42 3.38
C VAL A 16 -6.50 22.02 2.19
N THR A 17 -5.46 22.80 2.48
CA THR A 17 -4.65 23.51 1.46
C THR A 17 -3.38 22.77 1.03
N GLU A 18 -3.02 21.68 1.71
CA GLU A 18 -1.85 20.85 1.41
C GLU A 18 -2.22 19.38 1.61
N ALA A 19 -1.67 18.50 0.78
CA ALA A 19 -1.84 17.06 0.91
C ALA A 19 -1.51 16.58 2.33
N PRO A 20 -2.48 16.01 3.09
CA PRO A 20 -2.26 15.58 4.47
C PRO A 20 -1.10 14.58 4.61
N GLY A 21 -0.89 13.73 3.59
CA GLY A 21 0.22 12.78 3.56
C GLY A 21 1.60 13.44 3.55
N LYS A 22 1.75 14.62 2.92
CA LYS A 22 3.01 15.38 2.92
C LYS A 22 3.33 15.91 4.32
N LYS A 23 2.34 16.47 5.01
CA LYS A 23 2.48 16.88 6.41
C LYS A 23 2.79 15.70 7.33
N ALA A 24 2.15 14.55 7.10
CA ALA A 24 2.41 13.34 7.88
C ALA A 24 3.85 12.83 7.68
N ALA A 25 4.33 12.80 6.43
CA ALA A 25 5.70 12.39 6.12
C ALA A 25 6.75 13.31 6.78
N ALA A 26 6.52 14.62 6.80
CA ALA A 26 7.39 15.57 7.50
C ALA A 26 7.42 15.36 9.03
N ALA A 27 6.39 14.71 9.60
CA ALA A 27 6.27 14.45 11.03
C ALA A 27 6.74 13.05 11.45
N VAL A 28 7.53 12.34 10.62
CA VAL A 28 7.97 10.96 10.87
C VAL A 28 8.67 10.78 12.22
N GLU A 29 9.50 11.74 12.64
CA GLU A 29 10.23 11.61 13.90
C GLU A 29 9.31 11.77 15.11
N LYS A 30 8.35 12.70 15.03
CA LYS A 30 7.28 12.82 16.03
C LYS A 30 6.48 11.53 16.13
N MET A 31 6.17 10.88 15.01
CA MET A 31 5.49 9.58 15.01
C MET A 31 6.33 8.51 15.70
N ARG A 32 7.63 8.41 15.37
CA ARG A 32 8.55 7.44 15.97
C ARG A 32 8.59 7.54 17.49
N VAL A 33 8.85 8.73 18.02
CA VAL A 33 8.95 8.97 19.48
C VAL A 33 7.65 8.58 20.18
N ASN A 34 6.50 8.99 19.64
CA ASN A 34 5.21 8.74 20.28
C ASN A 34 4.76 7.28 20.18
N ILE A 35 5.11 6.56 19.12
CA ILE A 35 4.85 5.14 19.00
C ILE A 35 5.66 4.36 20.03
N ASN A 36 6.96 4.65 20.18
CA ASN A 36 7.80 3.98 21.17
C ASN A 36 7.23 4.18 22.58
N ALA A 37 6.89 5.42 22.95
CA ALA A 37 6.24 5.68 24.24
C ALA A 37 4.90 4.95 24.42
N ALA A 38 4.12 4.73 23.35
CA ALA A 38 2.87 3.98 23.40
C ALA A 38 3.08 2.47 23.55
N LEU A 39 4.17 1.94 22.99
CA LEU A 39 4.61 0.56 23.16
C LEU A 39 5.12 0.34 24.58
N ASP A 40 6.04 1.19 25.05
CA ASP A 40 6.67 1.09 26.37
C ASP A 40 5.64 1.19 27.52
N SER A 41 4.57 1.96 27.32
CA SER A 41 3.49 2.11 28.31
C SER A 41 2.45 0.99 28.26
N GLY A 42 2.53 0.03 27.33
CA GLY A 42 1.53 -1.02 27.12
C GLY A 42 0.20 -0.55 26.55
N ARG A 43 0.03 0.77 26.32
CA ARG A 43 -1.22 1.34 25.76
C ARG A 43 -1.53 0.74 24.40
N TRP A 44 -0.52 0.55 23.57
CA TRP A 44 -0.72 -0.01 22.23
C TRP A 44 -1.30 -1.42 22.29
N GLU A 45 -0.74 -2.29 23.14
CA GLU A 45 -1.20 -3.68 23.30
C GLU A 45 -2.64 -3.75 23.80
N ALA A 46 -2.96 -2.97 24.84
CA ALA A 46 -4.30 -2.91 25.40
C ALA A 46 -5.36 -2.47 24.36
N GLU A 47 -5.04 -1.46 23.54
CA GLU A 47 -5.96 -0.91 22.55
C GLU A 47 -6.15 -1.85 21.34
N VAL A 48 -5.07 -2.48 20.85
CA VAL A 48 -5.15 -3.45 19.75
C VAL A 48 -5.87 -4.72 20.19
N GLY A 49 -5.62 -5.19 21.41
CA GLY A 49 -6.29 -6.36 21.99
C GLY A 49 -7.75 -6.13 22.37
N ARG A 50 -8.24 -4.89 22.40
CA ARG A 50 -9.60 -4.55 22.83
C ARG A 50 -10.69 -5.09 21.91
N VAL A 51 -10.43 -5.19 20.61
CA VAL A 51 -11.44 -5.65 19.64
C VAL A 51 -11.49 -7.18 19.66
N THR A 52 -12.63 -7.73 20.05
CA THR A 52 -12.81 -9.19 20.10
C THR A 52 -12.89 -9.78 18.69
N LEU A 53 -12.61 -11.08 18.57
CA LEU A 53 -12.76 -11.81 17.31
C LEU A 53 -14.19 -11.73 16.77
N GLU A 54 -15.20 -11.79 17.64
CA GLU A 54 -16.60 -11.71 17.26
C GLU A 54 -16.96 -10.33 16.71
N GLU A 55 -16.58 -9.25 17.41
CA GLU A 55 -16.80 -7.88 16.96
C GLU A 55 -16.11 -7.63 15.62
N TRP A 56 -14.87 -8.11 15.47
CA TRP A 56 -14.14 -8.00 14.21
C TRP A 56 -14.86 -8.72 13.07
N ARG A 57 -15.32 -9.96 13.28
CA ARG A 57 -16.05 -10.75 12.28
C ARG A 57 -17.33 -10.05 11.85
N SER A 58 -18.16 -9.61 12.78
CA SER A 58 -19.39 -8.87 12.47
C SER A 58 -19.10 -7.61 11.64
N LYS A 59 -18.16 -6.76 12.09
CA LYS A 59 -17.80 -5.53 11.35
C LYS A 59 -17.26 -5.82 9.96
N MET A 60 -16.44 -6.85 9.79
CA MET A 60 -15.89 -7.21 8.48
C MET A 60 -16.96 -7.75 7.55
N LEU A 61 -17.84 -8.65 8.01
CA LEU A 61 -18.89 -9.23 7.17
C LEU A 61 -19.95 -8.20 6.80
N GLU A 62 -20.39 -7.38 7.75
CA GLU A 62 -21.53 -6.46 7.55
C GLU A 62 -21.12 -5.13 6.91
N LYS A 63 -19.89 -4.66 7.13
CA LYS A 63 -19.43 -3.33 6.66
C LYS A 63 -18.21 -3.40 5.77
N GLY A 64 -17.25 -4.26 6.08
CA GLY A 64 -16.01 -4.42 5.32
C GLY A 64 -16.26 -4.98 3.91
N VAL A 65 -16.78 -6.20 3.84
CA VAL A 65 -17.01 -6.94 2.58
C VAL A 65 -17.85 -6.14 1.58
N PRO A 66 -18.98 -5.50 1.96
CA PRO A 66 -19.75 -4.69 1.01
C PRO A 66 -18.97 -3.51 0.42
N ARG A 67 -17.95 -2.98 1.11
CA ARG A 67 -17.14 -1.84 0.64
C ARG A 67 -15.96 -2.25 -0.23
N VAL A 68 -15.50 -3.51 -0.15
CA VAL A 68 -14.33 -4.00 -0.89
C VAL A 68 -14.51 -3.80 -2.39
N ARG A 69 -15.67 -4.17 -2.95
CA ARG A 69 -15.93 -4.04 -4.39
C ARG A 69 -15.83 -2.59 -4.86
N ALA A 70 -16.48 -1.65 -4.16
CA ALA A 70 -16.45 -0.24 -4.53
C ALA A 70 -15.02 0.34 -4.43
N GLY A 71 -14.27 -0.03 -3.39
CA GLY A 71 -12.87 0.37 -3.25
C GLY A 71 -11.97 -0.20 -4.36
N ALA A 72 -12.16 -1.47 -4.71
CA ALA A 72 -11.40 -2.13 -5.78
C ALA A 72 -11.66 -1.49 -7.14
N GLU A 73 -12.93 -1.22 -7.48
CA GLU A 73 -13.30 -0.52 -8.71
C GLU A 73 -12.66 0.87 -8.79
N ALA A 74 -12.67 1.63 -7.68
CA ALA A 74 -12.04 2.95 -7.63
C ALA A 74 -10.50 2.91 -7.73
N ALA A 75 -9.88 1.80 -7.33
CA ALA A 75 -8.42 1.61 -7.38
C ALA A 75 -7.91 1.09 -8.74
N LYS A 76 -8.78 0.62 -9.64
CA LYS A 76 -8.40 0.12 -10.97
C LYS A 76 -7.44 1.04 -11.74
N PRO A 77 -7.67 2.36 -11.82
CA PRO A 77 -6.77 3.24 -12.56
C PRO A 77 -5.35 3.32 -11.98
N GLU A 78 -5.20 3.15 -10.66
CA GLU A 78 -3.89 3.09 -10.02
C GLU A 78 -3.17 1.77 -10.33
N MET A 79 -3.91 0.65 -10.34
CA MET A 79 -3.38 -0.64 -10.76
C MET A 79 -2.98 -0.65 -12.25
N GLU A 80 -3.76 -0.02 -13.11
CA GLU A 80 -3.42 0.19 -14.53
C GLU A 80 -2.13 1.02 -14.67
N ALA A 81 -2.01 2.12 -13.92
CA ALA A 81 -0.81 2.96 -13.93
C ALA A 81 0.43 2.21 -13.39
N PHE A 82 0.28 1.42 -12.32
CA PHE A 82 1.33 0.55 -11.82
C PHE A 82 1.75 -0.49 -12.87
N SER A 83 0.78 -1.13 -13.53
CA SER A 83 1.04 -2.14 -14.55
C SER A 83 1.76 -1.55 -15.76
N ALA A 84 1.36 -0.35 -16.20
CA ALA A 84 2.03 0.38 -17.26
C ALA A 84 3.50 0.73 -16.93
N ALA A 85 3.84 0.91 -15.65
CA ALA A 85 5.22 1.09 -15.21
C ALA A 85 5.98 -0.24 -15.05
N LEU A 86 5.30 -1.29 -14.56
CA LEU A 86 5.90 -2.58 -14.26
C LEU A 86 6.23 -3.39 -15.52
N PHE A 87 5.33 -3.44 -16.51
CA PHE A 87 5.51 -4.29 -17.69
C PHE A 87 6.76 -3.96 -18.50
N PRO A 88 7.08 -2.68 -18.80
CA PRO A 88 8.35 -2.35 -19.46
C PRO A 88 9.58 -2.81 -18.68
N HIS A 89 9.53 -2.78 -17.34
CA HIS A 89 10.61 -3.29 -16.50
C HIS A 89 10.74 -4.81 -16.64
N ILE A 90 9.63 -5.55 -16.56
CA ILE A 90 9.60 -7.01 -16.77
C ILE A 90 10.16 -7.37 -18.15
N GLU A 91 9.71 -6.69 -19.21
CA GLU A 91 10.20 -6.90 -20.58
C GLU A 91 11.70 -6.66 -20.69
N SER A 92 12.22 -5.61 -20.05
CA SER A 92 13.66 -5.33 -20.02
C SER A 92 14.46 -6.45 -19.33
N GLN A 93 13.95 -7.03 -18.24
CA GLN A 93 14.62 -8.15 -17.58
C GLN A 93 14.53 -9.43 -18.42
N GLN A 94 13.38 -9.69 -19.04
CA GLN A 94 13.21 -10.85 -19.95
C GLN A 94 14.16 -10.77 -21.15
N ALA A 95 14.41 -9.58 -21.70
CA ALA A 95 15.38 -9.39 -22.77
C ALA A 95 16.80 -9.79 -22.33
N LYS A 96 17.21 -9.48 -21.08
CA LYS A 96 18.48 -9.94 -20.52
C LYS A 96 18.53 -11.46 -20.39
N LEU A 97 17.44 -12.07 -19.92
CA LEU A 97 17.38 -13.53 -19.80
C LEU A 97 17.50 -14.21 -21.17
N LYS A 98 16.93 -13.65 -22.25
CA LYS A 98 17.04 -14.25 -23.60
C LYS A 98 18.49 -14.39 -24.08
N ALA A 99 19.42 -13.56 -23.59
CA ALA A 99 20.83 -13.65 -23.90
C ALA A 99 21.61 -14.66 -23.03
N MET A 100 20.97 -15.21 -21.98
CA MET A 100 21.59 -16.19 -21.08
C MET A 100 21.41 -17.62 -21.61
N PRO A 101 22.38 -18.54 -21.36
CA PRO A 101 22.19 -19.96 -21.57
C PRO A 101 20.96 -20.50 -20.83
N SER A 102 20.41 -21.63 -21.28
CA SER A 102 19.22 -22.27 -20.67
C SER A 102 19.20 -23.79 -20.85
N VAL A 103 20.37 -24.42 -21.00
CA VAL A 103 20.48 -25.84 -21.40
C VAL A 103 20.57 -26.74 -20.17
N SER A 104 21.18 -26.25 -19.08
CA SER A 104 21.37 -26.98 -17.83
C SER A 104 20.48 -26.47 -16.69
N LEU A 105 20.43 -27.23 -15.59
CA LEU A 105 19.80 -26.79 -14.35
C LEU A 105 20.46 -25.50 -13.81
N GLU A 106 21.78 -25.43 -13.82
CA GLU A 106 22.54 -24.27 -13.33
C GLU A 106 22.30 -23.01 -14.18
N ASP A 107 22.11 -23.17 -15.49
CA ASP A 107 21.70 -22.07 -16.36
C ASP A 107 20.34 -21.53 -15.95
N ASN A 108 19.38 -22.43 -15.68
CA ASN A 108 18.03 -22.05 -15.28
C ASN A 108 17.99 -21.39 -13.89
N ILE A 109 18.80 -21.89 -12.95
CA ILE A 109 18.98 -21.25 -11.63
C ILE A 109 19.55 -19.84 -11.82
N SER A 110 20.59 -19.69 -12.65
CA SER A 110 21.22 -18.40 -12.91
C SER A 110 20.24 -17.40 -13.54
N ARG A 111 19.41 -17.83 -14.49
CA ARG A 111 18.35 -16.99 -15.09
C ARG A 111 17.35 -16.51 -14.04
N MET A 112 16.89 -17.42 -13.18
CA MET A 112 15.94 -17.11 -12.11
C MET A 112 16.51 -16.12 -11.10
N VAL A 113 17.77 -16.31 -10.66
CA VAL A 113 18.47 -15.37 -9.78
C VAL A 113 18.60 -13.99 -10.43
N THR A 114 19.00 -13.92 -11.70
CA THR A 114 19.11 -12.67 -12.45
C THR A 114 17.77 -11.94 -12.53
N PHE A 115 16.68 -12.65 -12.82
CA PHE A 115 15.35 -12.06 -12.88
C PHE A 115 14.91 -11.50 -11.53
N VAL A 116 15.06 -12.27 -10.45
CA VAL A 116 14.67 -11.83 -9.10
C VAL A 116 15.45 -10.60 -8.67
N ARG A 117 16.78 -10.58 -8.90
CA ARG A 117 17.62 -9.40 -8.61
C ARG A 117 17.18 -8.19 -9.43
N GLY A 118 16.94 -8.37 -10.74
CA GLY A 118 16.47 -7.28 -11.60
C GLY A 118 15.10 -6.76 -11.21
N MET A 119 14.18 -7.62 -10.77
CA MET A 119 12.87 -7.21 -10.27
C MET A 119 12.96 -6.43 -8.95
N ALA A 120 13.93 -6.74 -8.08
CA ALA A 120 14.15 -6.01 -6.83
C ALA A 120 14.57 -4.54 -7.04
N GLU A 121 15.08 -4.19 -8.22
CA GLU A 121 15.44 -2.81 -8.58
C GLU A 121 14.22 -1.96 -8.95
N PHE A 122 13.06 -2.58 -9.22
CA PHE A 122 11.86 -1.86 -9.61
C PHE A 122 11.35 -0.98 -8.47
N THR A 123 11.26 0.33 -8.72
CA THR A 123 10.69 1.30 -7.76
C THR A 123 9.48 1.99 -8.38
N TRP A 124 8.30 1.74 -7.84
CA TRP A 124 7.09 2.47 -8.24
C TRP A 124 7.05 3.86 -7.60
N LYS A 125 6.91 4.90 -8.41
CA LYS A 125 6.86 6.30 -7.95
C LYS A 125 5.44 6.85 -7.74
N GLY A 126 4.40 6.04 -7.93
CA GLY A 126 3.00 6.47 -7.76
C GLY A 126 2.53 7.45 -8.84
N ARG A 127 1.24 7.83 -8.79
CA ARG A 127 0.75 9.04 -9.47
C ARG A 127 1.47 10.23 -8.81
N ALA A 128 2.10 11.09 -9.60
CA ALA A 128 3.08 12.12 -9.19
C ALA A 128 2.86 12.68 -7.76
N ARG A 129 3.91 12.63 -6.93
CA ARG A 129 4.00 13.30 -5.62
C ARG A 129 4.09 14.81 -5.78
#